data_AF-A0A3E4ZFB2-F1
#
_entry.id   AF-A0A3E4ZFB2-F1
#
_cell.length_a   1.000
_cell.length_b   1.000
_cell.length_c   1.000
_cell.angle_alpha   90.00
_cell.angle_beta   90.00
_cell.angle_gamma   90.00
#
_symmetry.space_group_name_H-M   'P 1'
#
loop_
_entity.id
_entity.type
_entity.pdbx_description
1 polymer ?
#
loop_
_entity_poly.entity_id
_entity_poly.type
_entity_poly.pdbx_seq_one_letter_code
_entity_poly.pdbx_strand_id
1 'polypeptide(L)'
;MRLGIIAEGNADVAVIKAVLKALKGIDGSDVVQLRPREQYDETDLNELSFSNWNLVLQSCGDERLLQPFFDGLTEDALLVVQIDTAERGEVGYDIAEPLRTKGTDWREYCEQLHATVKQKIVEIVPEAYRDKVAYAIAIEETDAWLIPLFETSCKETAQYANPKEHLHYLINRIDGKKKNNYIDTDKKNLNYIYIAKDMRKKLKQCRQKNRSLDLFCLEIEDKVTE
;
A
#
# COMPACT_ATOMS: atom_id res chain seq x y z
N MET A 1 0.77 20.55 7.15
CA MET A 1 0.54 19.69 5.96
C MET A 1 -0.39 18.58 6.39
N ARG A 2 -1.52 18.44 5.70
CA ARG A 2 -2.50 17.38 5.93
C ARG A 2 -2.19 16.18 5.05
N LEU A 3 -2.21 14.97 5.61
CA LEU A 3 -2.03 13.75 4.82
C LEU A 3 -3.31 12.92 4.79
N GLY A 4 -3.74 12.53 3.61
CA GLY A 4 -4.90 11.67 3.37
C GLY A 4 -4.45 10.28 2.94
N ILE A 5 -5.19 9.23 3.32
CA ILE A 5 -4.99 7.88 2.77
C ILE A 5 -6.30 7.36 2.20
N ILE A 6 -6.25 6.89 0.95
CA ILE A 6 -7.23 5.98 0.35
C ILE A 6 -6.51 4.66 0.12
N ALA A 7 -6.98 3.60 0.78
CA ALA A 7 -6.40 2.26 0.71
C ALA A 7 -7.48 1.20 0.54
N GLU A 8 -7.09 0.00 0.15
CA GLU A 8 -7.96 -1.17 0.05
C GLU A 8 -8.42 -1.64 1.44
N GLY A 9 -7.48 -1.80 2.37
CA GLY A 9 -7.76 -2.30 3.72
C GLY A 9 -7.03 -1.56 4.85
N ASN A 10 -7.43 -1.86 6.08
CA ASN A 10 -6.81 -1.29 7.28
C ASN A 10 -5.37 -1.78 7.53
N ALA A 11 -5.03 -2.98 7.02
CA ALA A 11 -3.67 -3.51 7.06
C ALA A 11 -2.72 -2.59 6.29
N ASP A 12 -3.12 -2.18 5.08
CA ASP A 12 -2.33 -1.33 4.20
C ASP A 12 -2.13 0.06 4.80
N VAL A 13 -3.21 0.63 5.38
CA VAL A 13 -3.11 1.91 6.10
C VAL A 13 -2.07 1.85 7.21
N ALA A 14 -2.02 0.76 7.99
CA ALA A 14 -1.03 0.59 9.05
C ALA A 14 0.41 0.58 8.51
N VAL A 15 0.63 -0.11 7.38
CA VAL A 15 1.93 -0.16 6.69
C VAL A 15 2.32 1.22 6.15
N ILE A 16 1.42 1.90 5.44
CA ILE A 16 1.66 3.25 4.88
C ILE A 16 2.00 4.25 5.99
N LYS A 17 1.24 4.26 7.10
CA LYS A 17 1.53 5.13 8.26
C LYS A 17 2.92 4.87 8.83
N ALA A 18 3.36 3.61 8.88
CA ALA A 18 4.71 3.28 9.31
C ALA A 18 5.80 3.78 8.34
N VAL A 19 5.58 3.69 7.03
CA VAL A 19 6.47 4.27 6.00
C VAL A 19 6.60 5.78 6.17
N LEU A 20 5.47 6.49 6.22
CA LEU A 20 5.43 7.95 6.36
C LEU A 20 6.13 8.42 7.64
N LYS A 21 5.87 7.74 8.77
CA LYS A 21 6.53 8.04 10.04
C LYS A 21 8.04 7.80 9.98
N ALA A 22 8.49 6.75 9.29
CA ALA A 22 9.90 6.44 9.13
C ALA A 22 10.63 7.44 8.22
N LEU A 23 10.01 7.87 7.11
CA LEU A 23 10.64 8.75 6.13
C LEU A 23 10.65 10.22 6.56
N LYS A 24 9.51 10.72 7.04
CA LYS A 24 9.29 12.16 7.24
C LYS A 24 8.84 12.52 8.66
N GLY A 25 8.80 11.55 9.57
CA GLY A 25 8.39 11.80 10.96
C GLY A 25 6.89 12.08 11.16
N ILE A 26 6.09 12.03 10.09
CA ILE A 26 4.63 12.29 10.09
C ILE A 26 3.93 11.36 11.07
N ASP A 27 3.24 11.91 12.07
CA ASP A 27 2.52 11.10 13.05
C ASP A 27 1.22 10.55 12.47
N GLY A 28 0.80 9.38 12.98
CA GLY A 28 -0.46 8.76 12.56
C GLY A 28 -1.69 9.60 12.92
N SER A 29 -1.57 10.49 13.92
CA SER A 29 -2.59 11.50 14.25
C SER A 29 -2.76 12.58 13.19
N ASP A 30 -1.72 12.82 12.38
CA ASP A 30 -1.71 13.84 11.33
C ASP A 30 -2.26 13.30 10.01
N VAL A 31 -2.62 12.01 10.00
CA VAL A 31 -3.09 11.26 8.84
C VAL A 31 -4.59 11.03 8.93
N VAL A 32 -5.32 11.56 7.96
CA VAL A 32 -6.74 11.34 7.75
C VAL A 32 -6.94 10.11 6.86
N GLN A 33 -7.57 9.07 7.39
CA GLN A 33 -7.96 7.90 6.62
C GLN A 33 -9.29 8.19 5.90
N LEU A 34 -9.23 8.49 4.61
CA LEU A 34 -10.42 8.73 3.78
C LEU A 34 -11.10 7.40 3.39
N ARG A 35 -10.28 6.36 3.18
CA ARG A 35 -10.74 4.98 2.94
C ARG A 35 -9.72 3.96 3.51
N PRO A 36 -10.17 2.84 4.09
CA PRO A 36 -11.56 2.49 4.41
C PRO A 36 -12.15 3.43 5.48
N ARG A 37 -13.46 3.68 5.47
CA ARG A 37 -14.10 4.44 6.56
C ARG A 37 -14.34 3.49 7.73
N GLU A 38 -14.14 3.94 8.97
CA GLU A 38 -14.34 3.12 10.17
C GLU A 38 -15.75 2.50 10.30
N GLN A 39 -16.73 3.05 9.58
CA GLN A 39 -18.13 2.62 9.58
C GLN A 39 -18.46 1.46 8.63
N TYR A 40 -17.53 1.05 7.75
CA TYR A 40 -17.75 -0.10 6.87
C TYR A 40 -16.70 -1.15 7.18
N ASP A 41 -17.11 -2.27 7.77
CA ASP A 41 -16.23 -3.42 7.92
C ASP A 41 -16.24 -4.31 6.66
N GLU A 42 -15.35 -5.30 6.60
CA GLU A 42 -15.23 -6.22 5.45
C GLU A 42 -16.56 -6.98 5.17
N THR A 43 -17.44 -7.10 6.16
CA THR A 43 -18.77 -7.71 6.04
C THR A 43 -19.73 -6.79 5.30
N ASP A 44 -19.72 -5.49 5.60
CA ASP A 44 -20.56 -4.49 4.92
C ASP A 44 -20.16 -4.30 3.44
N LEU A 45 -18.88 -4.46 3.12
CA LEU A 45 -18.36 -4.37 1.76
C LEU A 45 -18.69 -5.61 0.91
N ASN A 46 -18.74 -6.79 1.52
CA ASN A 46 -19.15 -8.02 0.85
C ASN A 46 -20.64 -7.99 0.43
N GLU A 47 -21.50 -7.31 1.17
CA GLU A 47 -22.91 -7.11 0.79
C GLU A 47 -23.08 -6.19 -0.44
N LEU A 48 -22.10 -5.30 -0.70
CA LEU A 48 -22.13 -4.34 -1.81
C LEU A 48 -21.53 -4.90 -3.11
N SER A 49 -20.96 -6.10 -3.11
CA SER A 49 -20.41 -6.81 -4.29
C SER A 49 -19.35 -6.05 -5.12
N PHE A 50 -18.73 -5.02 -4.54
CA PHE A 50 -17.62 -4.30 -5.19
C PHE A 50 -16.28 -4.80 -4.66
N SER A 51 -15.34 -5.06 -5.57
CA SER A 51 -13.96 -5.33 -5.20
C SER A 51 -13.30 -4.09 -4.54
N ASN A 52 -12.33 -4.32 -3.67
CA ASN A 52 -11.69 -3.23 -2.90
C ASN A 52 -11.01 -2.20 -3.80
N TRP A 53 -10.44 -2.67 -4.90
CA TRP A 53 -9.83 -1.84 -5.93
C TRP A 53 -10.83 -0.87 -6.58
N ASN A 54 -12.02 -1.35 -6.97
CA ASN A 54 -13.06 -0.50 -7.56
C ASN A 54 -13.50 0.58 -6.60
N LEU A 55 -13.56 0.27 -5.31
CA LEU A 55 -13.91 1.24 -4.29
C LEU A 55 -12.79 2.27 -4.03
N VAL A 56 -11.52 1.85 -4.13
CA VAL A 56 -10.37 2.78 -4.13
C VAL A 56 -10.47 3.73 -5.31
N LEU A 57 -10.69 3.22 -6.52
CA LEU A 57 -10.83 4.04 -7.73
C LEU A 57 -12.02 4.99 -7.65
N GLN A 58 -13.19 4.53 -7.21
CA GLN A 58 -14.35 5.39 -6.98
C GLN A 58 -14.02 6.53 -6.01
N SER A 59 -13.29 6.23 -4.94
CA SER A 59 -12.86 7.25 -3.97
C SER A 59 -11.86 8.24 -4.58
N CYS A 60 -10.98 7.79 -5.49
CA CYS A 60 -10.05 8.65 -6.21
C CYS A 60 -10.73 9.59 -7.21
N GLY A 61 -11.91 9.22 -7.73
CA GLY A 61 -12.70 10.06 -8.64
C GLY A 61 -13.81 10.87 -7.96
N ASP A 62 -14.08 10.65 -6.66
CA ASP A 62 -15.18 11.34 -5.96
C ASP A 62 -14.76 12.75 -5.53
N GLU A 63 -15.08 13.74 -6.35
CA GLU A 63 -14.83 15.15 -6.03
C GLU A 63 -15.47 15.59 -4.70
N ARG A 64 -16.59 14.99 -4.29
CA ARG A 64 -17.24 15.31 -3.01
C ARG A 64 -16.43 14.84 -1.81
N LEU A 65 -15.56 13.84 -2.01
CA LEU A 65 -14.60 13.38 -1.02
C LEU A 65 -13.30 14.22 -1.08
N LEU A 66 -12.79 14.46 -2.29
CA LEU A 66 -11.48 15.09 -2.49
C LEU A 66 -11.49 16.60 -2.26
N GLN A 67 -12.52 17.30 -2.72
CA GLN A 67 -12.59 18.76 -2.62
C GLN A 67 -12.56 19.24 -1.17
N PRO A 68 -13.35 18.69 -0.21
CA PRO A 68 -13.22 19.08 1.18
C PRO A 68 -11.87 18.71 1.82
N PHE A 69 -11.20 17.68 1.30
CA PHE A 69 -9.88 17.27 1.78
C PHE A 69 -8.79 18.27 1.36
N PHE A 70 -8.73 18.61 0.07
CA PHE A 70 -7.70 19.47 -0.53
C PHE A 70 -7.98 20.97 -0.36
N ASP A 71 -9.23 21.41 -0.46
CA ASP A 71 -9.59 22.83 -0.54
C ASP A 71 -10.20 23.34 0.78
N GLY A 72 -10.56 22.44 1.69
CA GLY A 72 -11.24 22.77 2.94
C GLY A 72 -10.36 23.46 3.98
N LEU A 73 -9.04 23.46 3.79
CA LEU A 73 -8.06 24.03 4.72
C LEU A 73 -6.98 24.80 3.96
N THR A 74 -6.37 25.79 4.61
CA THR A 74 -5.30 26.62 4.04
C THR A 74 -3.92 25.95 4.07
N GLU A 75 -3.81 24.76 4.65
CA GLU A 75 -2.55 24.02 4.72
C GLU A 75 -2.36 23.14 3.49
N ASP A 76 -1.11 22.94 3.08
CA ASP A 76 -0.76 21.98 2.04
C ASP A 76 -1.31 20.59 2.37
N ALA A 77 -1.85 19.90 1.37
CA ALA A 77 -2.43 18.58 1.52
C ALA A 77 -1.82 17.60 0.51
N LEU A 78 -1.51 16.40 0.98
CA LEU A 78 -1.01 15.29 0.18
C LEU A 78 -1.94 14.09 0.38
N LEU A 79 -2.35 13.45 -0.71
CA LEU A 79 -3.11 12.20 -0.67
C LEU A 79 -2.20 11.04 -1.04
N VAL A 80 -2.21 9.98 -0.24
CA VAL A 80 -1.62 8.69 -0.60
C VAL A 80 -2.73 7.76 -1.07
N VAL A 81 -2.58 7.23 -2.28
CA VAL A 81 -3.45 6.18 -2.80
C VAL A 81 -2.69 4.87 -2.76
N GLN A 82 -3.19 3.90 -1.99
CA GLN A 82 -2.68 2.53 -1.99
C GLN A 82 -3.60 1.61 -2.78
N ILE A 83 -2.96 0.71 -3.50
CA ILE A 83 -3.62 -0.33 -4.27
C ILE A 83 -2.69 -1.54 -4.37
N ASP A 84 -3.27 -2.72 -4.29
CA ASP A 84 -2.61 -3.99 -4.53
C ASP A 84 -2.84 -4.41 -5.99
N THR A 85 -1.84 -5.04 -6.62
CA THR A 85 -1.99 -5.48 -8.01
C THR A 85 -2.39 -6.95 -8.15
N ALA A 86 -2.56 -7.71 -7.06
CA ALA A 86 -2.89 -9.14 -7.10
C ALA A 86 -4.18 -9.40 -7.89
N GLU A 87 -5.18 -8.52 -7.73
CA GLU A 87 -6.47 -8.64 -8.40
C GLU A 87 -6.49 -8.04 -9.82
N ARG A 88 -5.36 -7.54 -10.35
CA ARG A 88 -5.23 -6.80 -11.65
C ARG A 88 -5.98 -7.37 -12.88
N GLY A 89 -6.31 -8.66 -12.87
CA GLY A 89 -7.04 -9.36 -13.94
C GLY A 89 -8.57 -9.37 -13.80
N GLU A 90 -9.13 -8.79 -12.73
CA GLU A 90 -10.58 -8.72 -12.56
C GLU A 90 -11.26 -7.76 -13.56
N VAL A 91 -12.55 -8.01 -13.80
CA VAL A 91 -13.35 -7.22 -14.74
C VAL A 91 -13.44 -5.76 -14.27
N GLY A 92 -13.11 -4.83 -15.17
CA GLY A 92 -13.04 -3.40 -14.89
C GLY A 92 -11.63 -2.88 -14.60
N TYR A 93 -10.66 -3.79 -14.45
CA TYR A 93 -9.27 -3.41 -14.18
C TYR A 93 -8.46 -3.27 -15.47
N ASP A 94 -8.64 -4.17 -16.43
CA ASP A 94 -8.09 -4.11 -17.80
C ASP A 94 -6.59 -3.73 -17.88
N ILE A 95 -5.80 -4.10 -16.86
CA ILE A 95 -4.36 -3.83 -16.81
C ILE A 95 -3.64 -4.94 -17.58
N ALA A 96 -2.97 -4.59 -18.67
CA ALA A 96 -2.14 -5.54 -19.40
C ALA A 96 -0.96 -6.01 -18.53
N GLU A 97 -0.84 -7.33 -18.34
CA GLU A 97 0.17 -7.93 -17.47
C GLU A 97 1.50 -8.16 -18.22
N PRO A 98 2.63 -7.70 -17.67
CA PRO A 98 3.93 -8.17 -18.14
C PRO A 98 4.11 -9.66 -17.80
N LEU A 99 4.47 -10.48 -18.78
CA LEU A 99 4.52 -11.94 -18.62
C LEU A 99 5.56 -12.38 -17.58
N ARG A 100 5.12 -13.13 -16.56
CA ARG A 100 6.00 -13.83 -15.62
C ARG A 100 6.62 -15.07 -16.29
N THR A 101 7.84 -14.94 -16.79
CA THR A 101 8.57 -16.01 -17.50
C THR A 101 9.84 -16.45 -16.77
N LYS A 102 10.41 -17.58 -17.18
CA LYS A 102 11.72 -18.04 -16.67
C LYS A 102 12.80 -17.04 -17.08
N GLY A 103 13.39 -16.37 -16.10
CA GLY A 103 14.40 -15.32 -16.33
C GLY A 103 13.85 -13.89 -16.26
N THR A 104 12.59 -13.71 -15.82
CA THR A 104 12.02 -12.38 -15.55
C THR A 104 12.96 -11.52 -14.70
N ASP A 105 13.26 -10.32 -15.17
CA ASP A 105 13.82 -9.28 -14.31
C ASP A 105 12.69 -8.71 -13.45
N TRP A 106 12.68 -9.10 -12.18
CA TRP A 106 11.63 -8.70 -11.25
C TRP A 106 11.58 -7.20 -11.00
N ARG A 107 12.70 -6.49 -11.19
CA ARG A 107 12.72 -5.04 -11.04
C ARG A 107 12.03 -4.38 -12.23
N GLU A 108 12.33 -4.83 -13.44
CA GLU A 108 11.65 -4.35 -14.65
C GLU A 108 10.15 -4.67 -14.63
N TYR A 109 9.78 -5.91 -14.26
CA TYR A 109 8.39 -6.32 -14.05
C TYR A 109 7.67 -5.37 -13.09
N CYS A 110 8.29 -5.08 -11.95
CA CYS A 110 7.74 -4.17 -10.95
C CYS A 110 7.53 -2.75 -11.51
N GLU A 111 8.53 -2.19 -12.19
CA GLU A 111 8.45 -0.83 -12.73
C GLU A 111 7.38 -0.71 -13.83
N GLN A 112 7.27 -1.71 -14.72
CA GLN A 112 6.27 -1.73 -15.78
C GLN A 112 4.86 -1.82 -15.21
N LEU A 113 4.59 -2.79 -14.34
CA LEU A 113 3.25 -2.97 -13.75
C LEU A 113 2.87 -1.77 -12.88
N HIS A 114 3.81 -1.25 -12.08
CA HIS A 114 3.60 -0.04 -11.29
C HIS A 114 3.23 1.16 -12.18
N ALA A 115 3.95 1.37 -13.29
CA ALA A 115 3.67 2.48 -14.20
C ALA A 115 2.27 2.39 -14.83
N THR A 116 1.86 1.20 -15.29
CA THR A 116 0.54 0.98 -15.89
C THR A 116 -0.58 1.23 -14.88
N VAL A 117 -0.45 0.73 -13.65
CA VAL A 117 -1.43 0.94 -12.58
C VAL A 117 -1.47 2.41 -12.16
N LYS A 118 -0.30 3.05 -12.00
CA LYS A 118 -0.22 4.48 -11.68
C LYS A 118 -0.95 5.32 -12.72
N GLN A 119 -0.72 5.06 -14.01
CA GLN A 119 -1.39 5.78 -15.08
C GLN A 119 -2.91 5.68 -14.96
N LYS A 120 -3.45 4.48 -14.70
CA LYS A 120 -4.89 4.31 -14.53
C LYS A 120 -5.46 5.13 -13.37
N ILE A 121 -4.77 5.16 -12.22
CA ILE A 121 -5.21 5.97 -11.08
C ILE A 121 -5.11 7.47 -11.42
N VAL A 122 -4.03 7.92 -12.08
CA VAL A 122 -3.86 9.32 -12.53
C VAL A 122 -5.01 9.78 -13.42
N GLU A 123 -5.46 8.92 -14.35
CA GLU A 123 -6.57 9.22 -15.26
C GLU A 123 -7.90 9.43 -14.51
N ILE A 124 -8.09 8.78 -13.36
CA ILE A 124 -9.28 8.86 -12.52
C ILE A 124 -9.24 10.06 -11.57
N VAL A 125 -8.08 10.40 -11.04
CA VAL A 125 -7.91 11.55 -10.14
C VAL A 125 -8.18 12.85 -10.91
N PRO A 126 -9.02 13.76 -10.37
CA PRO A 126 -9.26 15.06 -10.96
C PRO A 126 -7.96 15.83 -11.20
N GLU A 127 -7.84 16.46 -12.37
CA GLU A 127 -6.58 17.08 -12.83
C GLU A 127 -5.99 18.05 -11.82
N ALA A 128 -6.84 18.85 -11.16
CA ALA A 128 -6.45 19.83 -10.14
C ALA A 128 -5.72 19.23 -8.91
N TYR A 129 -5.83 17.92 -8.69
CA TYR A 129 -5.26 17.24 -7.52
C TYR A 129 -4.11 16.30 -7.85
N ARG A 130 -3.85 15.98 -9.13
CA ARG A 130 -2.87 14.95 -9.53
C ARG A 130 -1.47 15.17 -8.95
N ASP A 131 -1.00 16.42 -8.93
CA ASP A 131 0.32 16.76 -8.37
C ASP A 131 0.39 16.59 -6.84
N LYS A 132 -0.77 16.55 -6.17
CA LYS A 132 -0.93 16.36 -4.73
C LYS A 132 -1.23 14.90 -4.35
N VAL A 133 -1.00 13.95 -5.25
CA VAL A 133 -1.16 12.50 -4.98
C VAL A 133 0.18 11.79 -5.03
N ALA A 134 0.43 10.92 -4.05
CA ALA A 134 1.50 9.94 -4.03
C ALA A 134 0.92 8.53 -4.15
N TYR A 135 1.63 7.64 -4.87
CA TYR A 135 1.09 6.34 -5.25
C TYR A 135 1.83 5.21 -4.50
N ALA A 136 1.11 4.58 -3.58
CA ALA A 136 1.56 3.43 -2.80
C ALA A 136 1.07 2.12 -3.47
N ILE A 137 1.54 1.86 -4.69
CA ILE A 137 1.12 0.69 -5.47
C ILE A 137 1.98 -0.52 -5.07
N ALA A 138 1.38 -1.54 -4.46
CA ALA A 138 2.08 -2.76 -4.09
C ALA A 138 1.96 -3.82 -5.18
N ILE A 139 3.11 -4.33 -5.66
CA ILE A 139 3.11 -5.42 -6.64
C ILE A 139 2.74 -6.72 -5.96
N GLU A 140 1.69 -7.34 -6.50
CA GLU A 140 0.90 -8.40 -5.86
C GLU A 140 0.13 -7.85 -4.64
N GLU A 141 0.69 -7.90 -3.43
CA GLU A 141 0.04 -7.39 -2.23
C GLU A 141 1.02 -6.56 -1.38
N THR A 142 0.50 -5.68 -0.53
CA THR A 142 1.30 -4.88 0.41
C THR A 142 2.18 -5.74 1.32
N ASP A 143 1.79 -7.00 1.60
CA ASP A 143 2.60 -8.00 2.29
C ASP A 143 4.02 -8.17 1.71
N ALA A 144 4.19 -8.00 0.39
CA ALA A 144 5.50 -8.09 -0.26
C ALA A 144 6.51 -7.09 0.30
N TRP A 145 6.03 -5.93 0.79
CA TRP A 145 6.86 -4.88 1.40
C TRP A 145 7.42 -5.30 2.77
N LEU A 146 6.76 -6.27 3.41
CA LEU A 146 7.05 -6.71 4.78
C LEU A 146 7.94 -7.96 4.81
N ILE A 147 7.97 -8.76 3.74
CA ILE A 147 8.82 -9.95 3.60
C ILE A 147 10.28 -9.68 3.99
N PRO A 148 10.92 -8.55 3.60
CA PRO A 148 12.32 -8.32 3.93
C PRO A 148 12.62 -8.29 5.44
N LEU A 149 11.62 -8.10 6.30
CA LEU A 149 11.77 -8.16 7.76
C LEU A 149 12.17 -9.54 8.26
N PHE A 150 11.80 -10.58 7.52
CA PHE A 150 11.92 -11.99 7.89
C PHE A 150 12.81 -12.78 6.93
N GLU A 151 13.00 -12.30 5.70
CA GLU A 151 13.84 -12.92 4.68
C GLU A 151 14.73 -11.90 3.97
N THR A 152 16.05 -11.97 4.20
CA THR A 152 17.03 -11.03 3.63
C THR A 152 17.73 -11.55 2.37
N SER A 153 17.59 -12.84 2.07
CA SER A 153 18.23 -13.54 0.95
C SER A 153 17.64 -13.15 -0.40
N CYS A 154 16.36 -12.79 -0.43
CA CYS A 154 15.65 -12.30 -1.59
C CYS A 154 16.33 -11.04 -2.18
N LYS A 155 16.36 -10.91 -3.51
CA LYS A 155 16.81 -9.69 -4.20
C LYS A 155 15.66 -8.71 -4.44
N GLU A 156 14.52 -9.22 -4.87
CA GLU A 156 13.30 -8.46 -5.16
C GLU A 156 12.09 -9.30 -4.75
N THR A 157 11.28 -8.81 -3.83
CA THR A 157 10.12 -9.51 -3.27
C THR A 157 8.92 -9.60 -4.20
N ALA A 158 8.85 -8.78 -5.25
CA ALA A 158 7.82 -8.93 -6.31
C ALA A 158 7.85 -10.31 -7.01
N GLN A 159 8.92 -11.09 -6.83
CA GLN A 159 9.02 -12.47 -7.32
C GLN A 159 7.98 -13.43 -6.70
N TYR A 160 7.47 -13.11 -5.51
CA TYR A 160 6.46 -13.94 -4.84
C TYR A 160 5.08 -13.61 -5.39
N ALA A 161 4.44 -14.59 -6.04
CA ALA A 161 3.09 -14.41 -6.59
C ALA A 161 2.01 -14.31 -5.50
N ASN A 162 2.21 -14.98 -4.35
CA ASN A 162 1.33 -14.94 -3.19
C ASN A 162 2.12 -14.43 -1.97
N PRO A 163 2.47 -13.14 -1.92
CA PRO A 163 3.34 -12.60 -0.87
C PRO A 163 2.72 -12.72 0.52
N LYS A 164 1.40 -12.65 0.68
CA LYS A 164 0.73 -12.84 1.96
C LYS A 164 0.92 -14.24 2.53
N GLU A 165 0.66 -15.28 1.74
CA GLU A 165 0.92 -16.66 2.14
C GLU A 165 2.40 -16.88 2.50
N HIS A 166 3.31 -16.31 1.72
CA HIS A 166 4.75 -16.38 1.98
C HIS A 166 5.13 -15.67 3.29
N LEU A 167 4.56 -14.49 3.57
CA LEU A 167 4.78 -13.76 4.80
C LEU A 167 4.28 -14.54 6.01
N HIS A 168 3.08 -15.13 5.92
CA HIS A 168 2.55 -16.05 6.93
C HIS A 168 3.49 -17.23 7.17
N TYR A 169 4.00 -17.85 6.10
CA TYR A 169 4.97 -18.95 6.20
C TYR A 169 6.25 -18.52 6.94
N LEU A 170 6.82 -17.38 6.60
CA LEU A 170 8.04 -16.86 7.25
C LEU A 170 7.81 -16.58 8.73
N ILE A 171 6.71 -15.92 9.09
CA ILE A 171 6.35 -15.61 10.48
C ILE A 171 6.13 -16.89 11.30
N ASN A 172 5.52 -17.91 10.70
CA ASN A 172 5.28 -19.19 11.35
C ASN A 172 6.56 -19.95 11.73
N ARG A 173 7.71 -19.63 11.10
CA ARG A 173 9.02 -20.23 11.38
C ARG A 173 9.82 -19.51 12.46
N ILE A 174 9.34 -18.37 12.95
CA ILE A 174 9.99 -17.62 14.03
C ILE A 174 9.77 -18.36 15.37
N ASP A 175 10.70 -18.20 16.30
CA ASP A 175 10.55 -18.66 17.69
C ASP A 175 9.19 -18.26 18.29
N GLY A 176 8.54 -19.21 18.98
CA GLY A 176 7.16 -19.11 19.42
C GLY A 176 6.84 -17.89 20.29
N LYS A 177 7.79 -17.41 21.11
CA LYS A 177 7.55 -16.21 21.93
C LYS A 177 7.49 -14.93 21.11
N LYS A 178 8.32 -14.82 20.07
CA LYS A 178 8.34 -13.66 19.15
C LYS A 178 7.21 -13.75 18.14
N LYS A 179 6.89 -14.96 17.66
CA LYS A 179 5.80 -15.24 16.73
C LYS A 179 4.46 -14.65 17.19
N ASN A 180 4.14 -14.78 18.48
CA ASN A 180 2.88 -14.31 19.05
C ASN A 180 2.64 -12.80 18.91
N ASN A 181 3.70 -12.00 18.73
CA ASN A 181 3.54 -10.56 18.50
C ASN A 181 3.06 -10.25 17.08
N TYR A 182 3.34 -11.13 16.12
CA TYR A 182 3.03 -10.95 14.71
C TYR A 182 1.70 -11.58 14.28
N ILE A 183 1.02 -12.26 15.21
CA ILE A 183 -0.28 -12.89 14.96
C ILE A 183 -1.32 -12.18 15.81
N ASP A 184 -2.38 -11.71 15.18
CA ASP A 184 -3.59 -11.29 15.85
C ASP A 184 -4.40 -12.56 16.19
N THR A 185 -4.36 -12.94 17.47
CA THR A 185 -5.02 -14.16 17.95
C THR A 185 -6.54 -14.07 17.92
N ASP A 186 -7.09 -12.86 17.97
CA ASP A 186 -8.54 -12.62 17.98
C ASP A 186 -9.09 -12.74 16.56
N LYS A 187 -8.36 -12.20 15.57
CA LYS A 187 -8.74 -12.22 14.15
C LYS A 187 -8.18 -13.40 13.35
N LYS A 188 -7.33 -14.24 13.96
CA LYS A 188 -6.59 -15.33 13.28
C LYS A 188 -5.82 -14.87 12.04
N ASN A 189 -5.32 -13.63 12.05
CA ASN A 189 -4.61 -13.01 10.92
C ASN A 189 -3.26 -12.44 11.39
N LEU A 190 -2.46 -11.86 10.49
CA LEU A 190 -1.24 -11.16 10.87
C LEU A 190 -1.56 -9.86 11.62
N ASN A 191 -0.72 -9.55 12.62
CA ASN A 191 -0.80 -8.30 13.36
C ASN A 191 -0.04 -7.20 12.61
N TYR A 192 -0.69 -6.58 11.62
CA TYR A 192 -0.08 -5.53 10.79
C TYR A 192 0.34 -4.30 11.58
N ILE A 193 -0.32 -3.97 12.69
CA ILE A 193 0.09 -2.86 13.57
C ILE A 193 1.49 -3.14 14.14
N TYR A 194 1.72 -4.37 14.60
CA TYR A 194 3.03 -4.77 15.12
C TYR A 194 4.07 -4.91 14.01
N ILE A 195 3.73 -5.57 12.90
CA ILE A 195 4.65 -5.77 11.77
C ILE A 195 5.09 -4.42 11.19
N ALA A 196 4.15 -3.49 10.97
CA ALA A 196 4.43 -2.14 10.49
C ALA A 196 5.32 -1.34 11.45
N LYS A 197 5.19 -1.54 12.77
CA LYS A 197 6.08 -0.93 13.76
C LYS A 197 7.53 -1.39 13.60
N ASP A 198 7.76 -2.65 13.25
CA ASP A 198 9.10 -3.16 12.98
C ASP A 198 9.59 -2.78 11.58
N MET A 199 8.70 -2.71 10.60
CA MET A 199 8.96 -2.12 9.29
C MET A 199 9.51 -0.69 9.41
N ARG A 200 8.89 0.16 10.24
CA ARG A 200 9.35 1.54 10.49
C ARG A 200 10.84 1.61 10.84
N LYS A 201 11.34 0.68 11.67
CA LYS A 201 12.75 0.65 12.09
C LYS A 201 13.68 0.09 11.02
N LYS A 202 13.14 -0.70 10.09
CA LYS A 202 13.88 -1.41 9.05
C LYS A 202 13.48 -0.97 7.63
N LEU A 203 12.90 0.22 7.48
CA LEU A 203 12.38 0.69 6.19
C LEU A 203 13.44 0.65 5.10
N LYS A 204 14.66 1.07 5.41
CA LYS A 204 15.81 1.02 4.48
C LYS A 204 16.04 -0.39 3.92
N GLN A 205 15.94 -1.41 4.77
CA GLN A 205 16.08 -2.81 4.37
C GLN A 205 14.90 -3.25 3.51
N CYS A 206 13.68 -2.88 3.87
CA CYS A 206 12.49 -3.21 3.09
C CYS A 206 12.54 -2.61 1.67
N ARG A 207 12.78 -1.29 1.55
CA ARG A 207 12.80 -0.63 0.23
C ARG A 207 13.98 -1.06 -0.65
N GLN A 208 15.11 -1.48 -0.06
CA GLN A 208 16.22 -2.06 -0.82
C GLN A 208 15.89 -3.39 -1.51
N LYS A 209 14.83 -4.07 -1.06
CA LYS A 209 14.44 -5.42 -1.50
C LYS A 209 13.06 -5.46 -2.14
N ASN A 210 12.39 -4.32 -2.20
CA ASN A 210 11.09 -4.17 -2.82
C ASN A 210 11.06 -2.87 -3.62
N ARG A 211 11.10 -2.98 -4.95
CA ARG A 211 11.13 -1.83 -5.85
C ARG A 211 9.87 -0.98 -5.77
N SER A 212 8.70 -1.57 -5.57
CA SER A 212 7.45 -0.80 -5.48
C SER A 212 7.36 0.06 -4.22
N LEU A 213 7.82 -0.47 -3.08
CA LEU A 213 7.99 0.31 -1.86
C LEU A 213 9.03 1.42 -2.05
N ASP A 214 10.13 1.14 -2.75
CA ASP A 214 11.15 2.15 -3.05
C ASP A 214 10.60 3.30 -3.91
N LEU A 215 9.83 3.00 -4.94
CA LEU A 215 9.15 3.99 -5.77
C LEU A 215 8.21 4.87 -4.94
N PHE A 216 7.39 4.26 -4.07
CA PHE A 216 6.55 5.00 -3.15
C PHE A 216 7.35 5.90 -2.22
N CYS A 217 8.44 5.39 -1.63
CA CYS A 217 9.29 6.18 -0.74
C CYS A 217 9.94 7.36 -1.47
N LEU A 218 10.42 7.18 -2.71
CA LEU A 218 10.98 8.24 -3.54
C LEU A 218 9.94 9.33 -3.84
N GLU A 219 8.70 8.94 -4.12
CA GLU A 219 7.62 9.89 -4.39
C GLU A 219 7.23 10.70 -3.15
N ILE A 220 7.24 10.10 -1.95
CA ILE A 220 7.09 10.83 -0.69
C ILE A 220 8.27 11.77 -0.43
N GLU A 221 9.49 11.31 -0.72
CA GLU A 221 10.70 12.12 -0.54
C GLU A 221 10.69 13.38 -1.40
N ASP A 222 10.18 13.28 -2.63
CA ASP A 222 10.02 14.37 -3.60
C ASP A 222 8.89 15.34 -3.21
N LYS A 223 7.72 14.81 -2.83
CA LYS A 223 6.52 15.63 -2.57
C LYS A 223 6.48 16.26 -1.18
N VAL A 224 7.22 15.72 -0.23
CA VAL A 224 7.26 16.24 1.15
C VAL A 224 8.64 16.83 1.41
N THR A 225 8.80 18.13 1.18
CA THR A 225 10.01 18.87 1.58
C THR A 225 10.03 19.09 3.10
N GLU A 226 11.22 19.14 3.69
CA GLU A 226 11.43 19.41 5.13
C GLU A 226 10.98 20.82 5.53
#